data_AF-A0A136KQ72-F1
#
_entry.id   AF-A0A136KQ72-F1
#
_cell.length_a   1.000
_cell.length_b   1.000
_cell.length_c   1.000
_cell.angle_alpha   90.00
_cell.angle_beta   90.00
_cell.angle_gamma   90.00
#
_symmetry.space_group_name_H-M   'P 1'
#
loop_
_entity.id
_entity.type
_entity.pdbx_description
1 polymer ?
#
loop_
_entity_poly.entity_id
_entity_poly.type
_entity_poly.pdbx_seq_one_letter_code
_entity_poly.pdbx_strand_id
1 'polypeptide(L)'
;MKPLASDEKLATVMAYTHHMFVRGDIVIQENLRASIWLRTKNVLNHLHLLKPNVLMFTGAQPKSFSYNELFLPTKEVIAFHLAPPAEDSIDYDTSELNRAMQFVDLMLGSFMMKGKIRISTHSDMATNLDVSFGTWMSVYDADVSNMYLPQFNMHVPMLLVNPSYVSFGVG
;
A
#
# COMPACT_ATOMS: atom_id res chain seq x y z
N MET A 1 -22.99 -2.64 11.25
CA MET A 1 -22.47 -3.47 10.14
C MET A 1 -23.51 -4.45 9.65
N LYS A 2 -23.71 -4.54 8.33
CA LYS A 2 -24.53 -5.57 7.68
C LYS A 2 -23.78 -6.92 7.71
N PRO A 3 -24.46 -8.07 7.85
CA PRO A 3 -23.81 -9.37 7.64
C PRO A 3 -23.13 -9.45 6.26
N LEU A 4 -21.97 -10.12 6.19
CA LEU A 4 -21.29 -10.38 4.92
C LEU A 4 -22.21 -11.15 3.97
N ALA A 5 -22.20 -10.77 2.69
CA ALA A 5 -22.82 -11.58 1.65
C ALA A 5 -22.03 -12.89 1.44
N SER A 6 -22.65 -13.89 0.80
CA SER A 6 -22.04 -15.20 0.59
C SER A 6 -20.81 -15.18 -0.31
N ASP A 7 -20.63 -14.13 -1.10
CA ASP A 7 -19.51 -13.90 -2.01
C ASP A 7 -18.53 -12.83 -1.49
N GLU A 8 -18.63 -12.46 -0.21
CA GLU A 8 -17.78 -11.46 0.44
C GLU A 8 -16.88 -12.09 1.50
N LYS A 9 -15.67 -11.54 1.63
CA LYS A 9 -14.69 -11.85 2.67
C LYS A 9 -14.18 -10.60 3.35
N LEU A 10 -13.65 -10.79 4.56
CA LEU A 10 -12.86 -9.78 5.25
C LEU A 10 -11.38 -9.94 4.89
N ALA A 11 -10.71 -8.82 4.65
CA ALA A 11 -9.26 -8.75 4.55
C ALA A 11 -8.74 -7.66 5.48
N THR A 12 -7.81 -7.99 6.38
CA THR A 12 -7.13 -6.98 7.19
C THR A 12 -6.06 -6.29 6.35
N VAL A 13 -6.12 -4.97 6.27
CA VAL A 13 -5.26 -4.15 5.42
C VAL A 13 -4.60 -3.04 6.22
N MET A 14 -3.54 -2.50 5.64
CA MET A 14 -2.83 -1.33 6.12
C MET A 14 -2.83 -0.27 5.02
N ALA A 15 -3.28 0.93 5.37
CA ALA A 15 -3.34 2.08 4.48
C ALA A 15 -2.54 3.24 5.06
N TYR A 16 -1.84 3.95 4.18
CA TYR A 16 -0.94 5.05 4.53
C TYR A 16 -1.47 6.31 3.90
N THR A 17 -1.42 7.41 4.65
CA THR A 17 -1.57 8.78 4.14
C THR A 17 -0.32 9.57 4.52
N HIS A 18 -0.24 10.84 4.13
CA HIS A 18 0.89 11.69 4.53
C HIS A 18 1.06 11.82 6.05
N HIS A 19 0.00 11.67 6.84
CA HIS A 19 -0.02 11.98 8.27
C HIS A 19 -0.69 10.90 9.12
N MET A 20 -1.16 9.82 8.53
CA MET A 20 -1.81 8.71 9.23
C MET A 20 -1.36 7.35 8.67
N PHE A 21 -1.32 6.38 9.56
CA PHE A 21 -1.31 4.95 9.24
C PHE A 21 -2.57 4.32 9.82
N VAL A 22 -3.24 3.51 9.03
CA VAL A 22 -4.50 2.88 9.39
C VAL A 22 -4.37 1.37 9.20
N ARG A 23 -4.64 0.60 10.25
CA ARG A 23 -4.86 -0.85 10.17
C ARG A 23 -6.33 -1.14 10.43
N GLY A 24 -7.00 -1.87 9.54
CA GLY A 24 -8.41 -2.25 9.73
C GLY A 24 -8.85 -3.32 8.74
N ASP A 25 -10.07 -3.81 8.89
CA ASP A 25 -10.63 -4.81 7.98
C ASP A 25 -11.43 -4.14 6.87
N ILE A 26 -11.30 -4.62 5.64
CA ILE A 26 -12.14 -4.24 4.50
C ILE A 26 -13.00 -5.43 4.09
N VAL A 27 -14.17 -5.14 3.52
CA VAL A 27 -15.02 -6.15 2.88
C VAL A 27 -14.75 -6.12 1.38
N ILE A 28 -14.35 -7.27 0.82
CA ILE A 28 -14.13 -7.43 -0.62
C ILE A 28 -14.79 -8.72 -1.11
N GLN A 29 -15.02 -8.83 -2.42
CA GLN A 29 -15.51 -10.09 -2.99
C GLN A 29 -14.45 -11.21 -2.87
N GLU A 30 -14.90 -12.43 -2.70
CA GLU A 30 -14.05 -13.63 -2.54
C GLU A 30 -13.06 -13.82 -3.70
N ASN A 31 -13.49 -13.53 -4.92
CA ASN A 31 -12.69 -13.63 -6.14
C ASN A 31 -11.70 -12.49 -6.34
N LEU A 32 -11.72 -11.45 -5.49
CA LEU A 32 -10.78 -10.33 -5.56
C LEU A 32 -9.59 -10.57 -4.63
N ARG A 33 -8.42 -10.16 -5.13
CA ARG A 33 -7.18 -10.06 -4.34
C ARG A 33 -7.13 -8.70 -3.66
N ALA A 34 -6.97 -8.70 -2.35
CA ALA A 34 -6.95 -7.45 -1.59
C ALA A 34 -5.69 -6.64 -1.92
N SER A 35 -4.54 -7.30 -2.09
CA SER A 35 -3.24 -6.68 -2.39
C SER A 35 -3.23 -5.75 -3.62
N ILE A 36 -4.10 -6.01 -4.61
CA ILE A 36 -4.21 -5.22 -5.84
C ILE A 36 -5.54 -4.46 -5.96
N TRP A 37 -6.31 -4.37 -4.88
CA TRP A 37 -7.69 -3.88 -4.94
C TRP A 37 -7.79 -2.45 -5.49
N LEU A 38 -6.87 -1.56 -5.08
CA LEU A 38 -6.84 -0.17 -5.55
C LEU A 38 -6.44 -0.01 -7.03
N ARG A 39 -5.97 -1.06 -7.70
CA ARG A 39 -5.75 -1.08 -9.16
C ARG A 39 -6.98 -1.48 -9.96
N THR A 40 -7.97 -2.08 -9.31
CA THR A 40 -9.18 -2.50 -10.01
C THR A 40 -9.93 -1.28 -10.51
N LYS A 41 -10.62 -1.39 -11.66
CA LYS A 41 -11.32 -0.27 -12.32
C LYS A 41 -12.50 0.31 -11.52
N ASN A 42 -12.70 -0.08 -10.27
CA ASN A 42 -13.70 0.51 -9.39
C ASN A 42 -13.15 1.79 -8.75
N VAL A 43 -13.78 2.92 -9.07
CA VAL A 43 -13.49 4.20 -8.43
C VAL A 43 -14.07 4.18 -7.02
N LEU A 44 -13.29 3.66 -6.07
CA LEU A 44 -13.60 3.75 -4.64
C LEU A 44 -13.38 5.20 -4.21
N ASN A 45 -14.44 5.92 -3.84
CA ASN A 45 -14.29 7.27 -3.27
C ASN A 45 -13.68 7.24 -1.86
N HIS A 46 -14.06 6.22 -1.08
CA HIS A 46 -13.54 5.99 0.28
C HIS A 46 -13.23 4.51 0.47
N LEU A 47 -12.14 4.23 1.18
CA LEU A 47 -11.91 2.95 1.84
C LEU A 47 -12.77 2.89 3.09
N HIS A 48 -13.70 1.94 3.14
CA HIS A 48 -14.49 1.65 4.35
C HIS A 48 -13.74 0.60 5.17
N LEU A 49 -13.13 1.05 6.27
CA LEU A 49 -12.40 0.18 7.19
C LEU A 49 -13.23 -0.09 8.44
N LEU A 50 -13.22 -1.35 8.86
CA LEU A 50 -13.92 -1.88 10.02
C LEU A 50 -12.92 -2.12 11.15
N LYS A 51 -13.34 -1.78 12.37
CA LYS A 51 -12.51 -1.82 13.59
C LYS A 51 -11.11 -1.20 13.41
N PRO A 52 -10.98 -0.05 12.74
CA PRO A 52 -9.67 0.49 12.42
C PRO A 52 -8.95 0.97 13.69
N ASN A 53 -7.65 0.71 13.73
CA ASN A 53 -6.70 1.41 14.58
C ASN A 53 -5.90 2.38 13.71
N VAL A 54 -5.94 3.67 14.09
CA VAL A 54 -5.30 4.78 13.37
C VAL A 54 -4.15 5.30 14.22
N LEU A 55 -2.97 5.39 13.63
CA LEU A 55 -1.84 6.15 14.16
C LEU A 55 -1.74 7.46 13.38
N MET A 56 -1.82 8.58 14.08
CA MET A 56 -1.68 9.92 13.52
C MET A 56 -0.31 10.50 13.89
N PHE A 57 0.41 10.99 12.89
CA PHE A 57 1.78 11.50 12.99
C PHE A 57 1.84 13.03 12.94
N THR A 58 0.81 13.71 13.43
CA THR A 58 0.77 15.17 13.50
C THR A 58 1.30 15.65 14.86
N GLY A 59 2.36 16.45 14.86
CA GLY A 59 2.94 17.04 16.07
C GLY A 59 4.14 16.25 16.62
N ALA A 60 4.46 16.45 17.91
CA ALA A 60 5.69 15.92 18.51
C ALA A 60 5.66 14.40 18.80
N GLN A 61 4.49 13.82 19.03
CA GLN A 61 4.33 12.40 19.35
C GLN A 61 3.16 11.78 18.57
N PRO A 62 3.31 10.54 18.07
CA PRO A 62 2.20 9.83 17.44
C PRO A 62 1.02 9.63 18.40
N LYS A 63 -0.20 9.81 17.90
CA LYS A 63 -1.44 9.54 18.66
C LYS A 63 -2.20 8.37 18.05
N SER A 64 -2.76 7.51 18.90
CA SER A 64 -3.59 6.38 18.44
C SER A 64 -5.07 6.67 18.65
N PHE A 65 -5.87 6.26 17.68
CA PHE A 65 -7.33 6.30 17.73
C PHE A 65 -7.89 4.94 17.31
N SER A 66 -9.03 4.57 17.89
CA SER A 66 -9.77 3.36 17.50
C SER A 66 -11.21 3.75 17.21
N TYR A 67 -11.76 3.20 16.13
CA TYR A 67 -13.14 3.44 15.73
C TYR A 67 -13.84 2.11 15.47
N ASN A 68 -15.19 2.14 15.42
CA ASN A 68 -15.94 0.99 14.91
C ASN A 68 -15.84 0.89 13.39
N GLU A 69 -15.90 2.05 12.71
CA GLU A 69 -15.81 2.18 11.27
C GLU A 69 -15.07 3.50 10.93
N LEU A 70 -14.32 3.51 9.83
CA LEU A 70 -13.67 4.70 9.26
C LEU A 70 -13.89 4.71 7.75
N PHE A 71 -14.23 5.88 7.20
CA PHE A 71 -14.32 6.12 5.77
C PHE A 71 -13.14 6.98 5.34
N LEU A 72 -12.03 6.34 4.95
CA LEU A 72 -10.80 7.03 4.56
C LEU A 72 -10.89 7.43 3.08
N PRO A 73 -10.80 8.72 2.71
CA PRO A 73 -10.83 9.12 1.31
C PRO A 73 -9.71 8.44 0.52
N THR A 74 -10.05 7.68 -0.52
CA THR A 74 -9.05 6.92 -1.31
C THR A 74 -7.99 7.84 -1.91
N LYS A 75 -8.37 9.09 -2.22
CA LYS A 75 -7.47 10.14 -2.73
C LYS A 75 -6.36 10.55 -1.75
N GLU A 76 -6.54 10.29 -0.44
CA GLU A 76 -5.52 10.58 0.59
C GLU A 76 -4.59 9.38 0.83
N VAL A 77 -4.95 8.21 0.29
CA VAL A 77 -4.15 7.00 0.41
C VAL A 77 -2.95 7.12 -0.54
N ILE A 78 -1.75 6.98 0.01
CA ILE A 78 -0.48 7.05 -0.73
C ILE A 78 0.19 5.68 -0.81
N ALA A 79 -0.13 4.77 0.10
CA ALA A 79 0.26 3.36 0.03
C ALA A 79 -0.75 2.44 0.68
N PHE A 80 -0.75 1.17 0.28
CA PHE A 80 -1.74 0.19 0.69
C PHE A 80 -1.21 -1.24 0.57
N HIS A 81 -1.46 -2.09 1.58
CA HIS A 81 -1.17 -3.53 1.49
C HIS A 81 -2.02 -4.37 2.46
N LEU A 82 -1.96 -5.69 2.29
CA LEU A 82 -2.49 -6.64 3.26
C LEU A 82 -1.68 -6.61 4.56
N ALA A 83 -2.35 -6.63 5.71
CA ALA A 83 -1.67 -6.70 6.99
C ALA A 83 -0.94 -8.06 7.13
N PRO A 84 0.40 -8.06 7.36
CA PRO A 84 1.12 -9.31 7.60
C PRO A 84 0.53 -10.09 8.79
N PRO A 85 0.57 -11.44 8.78
CA PRO A 85 1.27 -12.29 7.81
C PRO A 85 0.44 -12.64 6.55
N ALA A 86 -0.73 -12.01 6.35
CA ALA A 86 -1.53 -12.28 5.16
C ALA A 86 -0.82 -11.75 3.90
N GLU A 87 -0.81 -12.56 2.84
CA GLU A 87 -0.24 -12.22 1.55
C GLU A 87 -1.08 -12.82 0.42
N ASP A 88 -1.08 -12.16 -0.72
CA ASP A 88 -1.61 -12.71 -1.97
C ASP A 88 -0.42 -13.19 -2.84
N SER A 89 -0.70 -14.01 -3.86
CA SER A 89 0.29 -14.34 -4.86
C SER A 89 0.81 -13.10 -5.60
N ILE A 90 2.08 -13.14 -6.00
CA ILE A 90 2.69 -12.09 -6.83
C ILE A 90 1.84 -11.77 -8.06
N ASP A 91 1.84 -10.49 -8.45
CA ASP A 91 1.00 -9.98 -9.54
C ASP A 91 1.70 -9.95 -10.90
N TYR A 92 2.87 -10.59 -11.03
CA TYR A 92 3.65 -10.67 -12.27
C TYR A 92 4.09 -12.10 -12.58
N ASP A 93 4.38 -12.35 -13.86
CA ASP A 93 4.98 -13.60 -14.32
C ASP A 93 6.51 -13.54 -14.15
N THR A 94 7.05 -14.50 -13.40
CA THR A 94 8.48 -14.59 -13.09
C THR A 94 9.33 -14.97 -14.30
N SER A 95 8.71 -15.45 -15.39
CA SER A 95 9.39 -15.86 -16.62
C SER A 95 9.62 -14.72 -17.63
N GLU A 96 9.05 -13.53 -17.43
CA GLU A 96 9.24 -12.43 -18.41
C GLU A 96 10.68 -11.90 -18.37
N LEU A 97 11.42 -12.15 -19.46
CA LEU A 97 12.84 -11.78 -19.59
C LEU A 97 13.09 -10.27 -19.70
N ASN A 98 12.11 -9.49 -20.18
CA ASN A 98 12.26 -8.05 -20.44
C ASN A 98 11.93 -7.16 -19.24
N ARG A 99 11.98 -7.73 -18.04
CA ARG A 99 11.63 -7.08 -16.78
C ARG A 99 12.70 -7.34 -15.74
N ALA A 100 13.10 -6.30 -15.01
CA ALA A 100 14.10 -6.39 -13.96
C ALA A 100 13.55 -5.79 -12.65
N MET A 101 14.06 -6.31 -11.53
CA MET A 101 13.81 -5.72 -10.21
C MET A 101 14.84 -4.63 -9.94
N GLN A 102 14.37 -3.40 -9.83
CA GLN A 102 15.17 -2.24 -9.47
C GLN A 102 14.99 -1.95 -7.99
N PHE A 103 16.09 -1.88 -7.25
CA PHE A 103 16.08 -1.46 -5.86
C PHE A 103 15.75 0.03 -5.76
N VAL A 104 14.89 0.37 -4.80
CA VAL A 104 14.44 1.73 -4.54
C VAL A 104 14.27 1.98 -3.05
N ASP A 105 14.62 3.19 -2.64
CA ASP A 105 14.20 3.76 -1.37
C ASP A 105 12.99 4.67 -1.63
N LEU A 106 11.93 4.56 -0.84
CA LEU A 106 10.74 5.38 -0.96
C LEU A 106 10.50 6.20 0.31
N MET A 107 10.09 7.44 0.12
CA MET A 107 9.61 8.33 1.18
C MET A 107 8.09 8.47 1.05
N LEU A 108 7.35 8.03 2.08
CA LEU A 108 5.89 7.93 2.08
C LEU A 108 5.33 8.68 3.30
N GLY A 109 5.18 10.00 3.18
CA GLY A 109 4.81 10.83 4.33
C GLY A 109 5.87 10.75 5.43
N SER A 110 5.52 10.17 6.58
CA SER A 110 6.45 9.95 7.70
C SER A 110 7.19 8.62 7.68
N PHE A 111 6.95 7.79 6.66
CA PHE A 111 7.52 6.45 6.52
C PHE A 111 8.69 6.45 5.53
N MET A 112 9.68 5.61 5.84
CA MET A 112 10.76 5.26 4.94
C MET A 112 10.58 3.79 4.55
N MET A 113 10.77 3.48 3.28
CA MET A 113 10.63 2.13 2.76
C MET A 113 11.81 1.78 1.87
N LYS A 114 12.29 0.55 1.99
CA LYS A 114 13.26 -0.03 1.05
C LYS A 114 12.59 -1.20 0.36
N GLY A 115 12.69 -1.28 -0.96
CA GLY A 115 12.05 -2.38 -1.69
C GLY A 115 12.49 -2.46 -3.13
N LYS A 116 11.72 -3.21 -3.92
CA LYS A 116 11.99 -3.46 -5.34
C LYS A 116 10.79 -3.06 -6.18
N ILE A 117 11.03 -2.37 -7.28
CA ILE A 117 10.01 -2.14 -8.31
C ILE A 117 10.39 -2.91 -9.57
N ARG A 118 9.38 -3.31 -10.34
CA ARG A 118 9.59 -4.08 -11.55
C ARG A 118 9.48 -3.20 -12.78
N ILE A 119 10.61 -2.93 -13.43
CA ILE A 119 10.70 -2.04 -14.59
C ILE A 119 11.13 -2.81 -15.84
N SER A 120 11.04 -2.20 -17.03
CA SER A 120 11.57 -2.82 -18.24
C SER A 120 13.09 -2.80 -18.22
N THR A 121 13.72 -3.85 -18.75
CA THR A 121 15.18 -3.87 -19.00
C THR A 121 15.64 -2.84 -20.04
N HIS A 122 14.70 -2.21 -20.76
CA HIS A 122 14.95 -1.17 -21.76
C HIS A 122 14.66 0.25 -21.28
N SER A 123 14.34 0.44 -19.99
CA SER A 123 14.04 1.74 -19.39
C SER A 123 14.83 1.93 -18.11
N ASP A 124 15.27 3.16 -17.84
CA ASP A 124 15.70 3.55 -16.49
C ASP A 124 14.51 3.96 -15.62
N MET A 125 14.77 4.28 -14.36
CA MET A 125 13.73 4.68 -13.41
C MET A 125 13.04 5.99 -13.82
N ALA A 126 13.78 6.98 -14.32
CA ALA A 126 13.21 8.26 -14.74
C ALA A 126 12.22 8.05 -15.88
N THR A 127 12.63 7.33 -16.93
CA THR A 127 11.77 6.95 -18.05
C THR A 127 10.58 6.14 -17.57
N ASN A 128 10.78 5.19 -16.65
CA ASN A 128 9.70 4.37 -16.12
C ASN A 128 8.63 5.20 -15.41
N LEU A 129 9.02 6.18 -14.60
CA LEU A 129 8.08 7.07 -13.91
C LEU A 129 7.34 7.97 -14.90
N ASP A 130 8.02 8.51 -15.92
CA ASP A 130 7.42 9.39 -16.92
C ASP A 130 6.35 8.70 -17.78
N VAL A 131 6.53 7.41 -18.08
CA VAL A 131 5.62 6.62 -18.93
C VAL A 131 4.60 5.78 -18.15
N SER A 132 4.68 5.74 -16.82
CA SER A 132 3.79 4.93 -16.00
C SER A 132 2.40 5.58 -15.87
N PHE A 133 1.44 5.11 -16.66
CA PHE A 133 0.07 5.62 -16.66
C PHE A 133 -0.83 5.09 -15.51
N GLY A 134 -0.28 4.29 -14.59
CA GLY A 134 -1.05 3.68 -13.50
C GLY A 134 -1.07 4.54 -12.24
N THR A 135 -2.26 4.75 -11.66
CA THR A 135 -2.43 5.43 -10.35
C THR A 135 -1.70 4.72 -9.21
N TRP A 136 -1.43 3.41 -9.37
CA TRP A 136 -0.78 2.57 -8.36
C TRP A 136 0.31 1.71 -8.97
N MET A 137 1.46 1.67 -8.29
CA MET A 137 2.64 0.89 -8.65
C MET A 137 2.91 -0.20 -7.61
N SER A 138 3.44 -1.36 -8.02
CA SER A 138 3.89 -2.40 -7.09
C SER A 138 5.24 -2.04 -6.52
N VAL A 139 5.38 -2.20 -5.21
CA VAL A 139 6.68 -2.37 -4.56
C VAL A 139 6.69 -3.76 -3.92
N TYR A 140 7.73 -4.53 -4.20
CA TYR A 140 7.92 -5.90 -3.73
C TYR A 140 9.02 -5.94 -2.68
N ASP A 141 8.94 -6.95 -1.80
CA ASP A 141 9.99 -7.28 -0.84
C ASP A 141 10.41 -6.04 -0.03
N ALA A 142 9.41 -5.41 0.60
CA ALA A 142 9.51 -4.07 1.13
C ALA A 142 9.66 -4.06 2.66
N ASP A 143 10.71 -3.39 3.14
CA ASP A 143 10.91 -3.09 4.56
C ASP A 143 10.44 -1.67 4.85
N VAL A 144 9.42 -1.54 5.71
CA VAL A 144 8.78 -0.29 6.09
C VAL A 144 9.17 0.10 7.50
N SER A 145 9.60 1.36 7.68
CA SER A 145 9.97 1.95 8.97
C SER A 145 9.32 3.33 9.13
N ASN A 146 9.22 3.82 10.37
CA ASN A 146 8.68 5.15 10.66
C ASN A 146 9.65 5.99 11.50
N MET A 147 9.86 7.25 11.12
CA MET A 147 10.82 8.13 11.82
C MET A 147 10.35 8.60 13.20
N TYR A 148 9.03 8.69 13.42
CA TYR A 148 8.44 9.12 14.69
C TYR A 148 8.17 7.93 15.64
N LEU A 149 8.20 6.71 15.11
CA LEU A 149 7.95 5.49 15.86
C LEU A 149 9.04 4.46 15.54
N PRO A 150 10.26 4.58 16.10
CA PRO A 150 11.42 3.75 15.72
C PRO A 150 11.21 2.24 15.90
N GLN A 151 10.31 1.84 16.79
CA GLN A 151 9.91 0.44 16.97
C GLN A 151 9.02 -0.09 15.84
N PHE A 152 8.46 0.78 15.01
CA PHE A 152 7.68 0.39 13.84
C PHE A 152 8.62 -0.07 12.74
N ASN A 153 8.72 -1.38 12.57
CA ASN A 153 9.44 -2.03 11.49
C ASN A 153 8.60 -3.20 10.98
N MET A 154 8.43 -3.28 9.67
CA MET A 154 7.57 -4.29 9.05
C MET A 154 8.12 -4.72 7.70
N HIS A 155 8.20 -6.02 7.49
CA HIS A 155 8.44 -6.60 6.19
C HIS A 155 7.12 -6.90 5.49
N VAL A 156 6.99 -6.50 4.23
CA VAL A 156 5.77 -6.66 3.42
C VAL A 156 6.15 -7.24 2.04
N PRO A 157 5.62 -8.42 1.67
CA PRO A 157 5.96 -9.07 0.39
C PRO A 157 5.61 -8.23 -0.83
N MET A 158 4.47 -7.52 -0.76
CA MET A 158 4.00 -6.65 -1.82
C MET A 158 3.11 -5.54 -1.24
N LEU A 159 3.29 -4.33 -1.75
CA LEU A 159 2.42 -3.20 -1.47
C LEU A 159 2.19 -2.34 -2.71
N LEU A 160 1.12 -1.56 -2.66
CA LEU A 160 0.80 -0.54 -3.63
C LEU A 160 1.30 0.80 -3.14
N VAL A 161 1.91 1.59 -4.03
CA VAL A 161 2.19 3.01 -3.80
C VAL A 161 1.56 3.85 -4.90
N ASN A 162 1.13 5.05 -4.56
CA ASN A 162 0.74 6.04 -5.55
C ASN A 162 1.98 6.87 -5.92
N PRO A 163 2.54 6.70 -7.13
CA PRO A 163 3.78 7.37 -7.53
C PRO A 163 3.66 8.91 -7.57
N SER A 164 2.43 9.46 -7.58
CA SER A 164 2.21 10.92 -7.55
C SER A 164 2.43 11.56 -6.19
N TYR A 165 2.49 10.78 -5.11
CA TYR A 165 2.54 11.28 -3.72
C TYR A 165 3.72 10.74 -2.91
N VAL A 166 4.66 10.07 -3.57
CA VAL A 166 5.82 9.46 -2.92
C VAL A 166 7.09 9.87 -3.65
N SER A 167 8.19 9.97 -2.93
CA SER A 167 9.50 10.24 -3.52
C SER A 167 10.27 8.93 -3.70
N PHE A 168 10.99 8.81 -4.80
CA PHE A 168 11.86 7.67 -5.10
C PHE A 168 13.32 8.10 -5.03
N GLY A 169 14.12 7.36 -4.25
CA GLY A 169 15.57 7.38 -4.27
C GLY A 169 16.10 6.14 -4.97
N VAL A 170 17.07 6.32 -5.86
CA VAL A 170 17.82 5.24 -6.51
C VAL A 170 19.29 5.47 -6.19
N GLY A 171 20.00 4.42 -5.78
CA GLY A 171 21.41 4.44 -5.38
C GLY A 171 22.13 3.15 -5.75
#